data_AF-A0A1Q3GPS1-F1
#
_entry.id   AF-A0A1Q3GPS1-F1
#
_cell.length_a   1.000
_cell.length_b   1.000
_cell.length_c   1.000
_cell.angle_alpha   90.00
_cell.angle_beta   90.00
_cell.angle_gamma   90.00
#
_symmetry.space_group_name_H-M   'P 1'
#
loop_
_entity.id
_entity.type
_entity.pdbx_description
1 polymer ?
#
loop_
_entity_poly.entity_id
_entity_poly.type
_entity_poly.pdbx_seq_one_letter_code
_entity_poly.pdbx_strand_id
1 'polypeptide(L)'
;MKEILKAYNQQKADRGLLIEEFRELLMLFPVIEVLRADGQMDMFEKHYFHDLIKKHHEENPHFNYYIIKEEITYVLDNFSKVEPILYDALKELNQNEDLSNYILDSMLTAARVSSDDLKTNLIYSEVPGWLKLPRTILAVFLTPNKDKTSISEEEKSQILTVLERVGGVSERNLQVLNELS
;
A
#
# COMPACT_ATOMS: atom_id res chain seq x y z
N MET A 1 -3.58 6.34 18.85
CA MET A 1 -4.24 6.64 17.56
C MET A 1 -4.84 8.03 17.54
N LYS A 2 -5.73 8.40 18.47
CA LYS A 2 -6.37 9.74 18.48
C LYS A 2 -5.39 10.91 18.56
N GLU A 3 -4.37 10.82 19.42
CA GLU A 3 -3.34 11.86 19.52
C GLU A 3 -2.43 11.91 18.29
N ILE A 4 -2.14 10.76 17.67
CA ILE A 4 -1.34 10.70 16.43
C ILE A 4 -2.13 11.30 15.26
N LEU A 5 -3.41 10.99 15.12
CA LEU A 5 -4.32 11.63 14.16
C LEU A 5 -4.38 13.14 14.37
N LYS A 6 -4.46 13.60 15.62
CA LYS A 6 -4.44 15.03 15.92
C LYS A 6 -3.15 15.68 15.45
N ALA A 7 -1.99 15.06 15.70
CA ALA A 7 -0.71 15.53 15.21
C ALA A 7 -0.63 15.55 13.68
N TYR A 8 -1.17 14.54 13.00
CA TYR A 8 -1.30 14.49 11.54
C TYR A 8 -2.16 15.67 11.03
N ASN A 9 -3.37 15.83 11.57
CA ASN A 9 -4.30 16.88 11.17
C ASN A 9 -3.75 18.30 11.42
N GLN A 10 -2.90 18.49 12.43
CA GLN A 10 -2.24 19.78 12.68
C GLN A 10 -1.25 20.18 11.58
N GLN A 11 -0.78 19.23 10.76
CA GLN A 11 0.11 19.55 9.65
C GLN A 11 -0.61 20.15 8.45
N LYS A 12 -1.95 20.12 8.43
CA LYS A 12 -2.81 20.51 7.30
C LYS A 12 -3.71 21.70 7.68
N ALA A 13 -3.93 22.62 6.75
CA ALA A 13 -4.77 23.81 6.96
C ALA A 13 -6.27 23.56 6.69
N ASP A 14 -6.58 22.48 5.95
CA ASP A 14 -7.93 22.12 5.51
C ASP A 14 -8.66 21.22 6.52
N ARG A 15 -9.81 20.65 6.11
CA ARG A 15 -10.53 19.65 6.89
C ARG A 15 -9.59 18.48 7.22
N GLY A 16 -9.35 18.24 8.50
CA GLY A 16 -8.64 17.05 8.97
C GLY A 16 -9.42 15.75 8.76
N LEU A 17 -8.70 14.64 8.80
CA LEU A 17 -9.29 13.31 8.68
C LEU A 17 -10.07 12.90 9.92
N LEU A 18 -11.14 12.14 9.70
CA LEU A 18 -11.78 11.32 10.73
C LEU A 18 -10.92 10.08 11.01
N ILE A 19 -11.19 9.37 12.11
CA ILE A 19 -10.38 8.22 12.52
C ILE A 19 -10.47 7.05 11.53
N GLU A 20 -11.64 6.85 10.93
CA GLU A 20 -11.90 5.85 9.91
C GLU A 20 -11.13 6.19 8.63
N GLU A 21 -11.20 7.44 8.19
CA GLU A 21 -10.48 7.95 7.02
C GLU A 21 -8.95 7.86 7.23
N PHE A 22 -8.49 8.13 8.45
CA PHE A 22 -7.08 7.99 8.79
C PHE A 22 -6.64 6.53 8.78
N ARG A 23 -7.46 5.61 9.30
CA ARG A 23 -7.18 4.17 9.24
C ARG A 23 -7.04 3.69 7.80
N GLU A 24 -7.93 4.12 6.90
CA GLU A 24 -7.84 3.82 5.47
C GLU A 24 -6.52 4.33 4.84
N LEU A 25 -6.12 5.56 5.16
CA LEU A 25 -4.83 6.11 4.73
C LEU A 25 -3.65 5.26 5.24
N LEU A 26 -3.68 4.82 6.49
CA LEU A 26 -2.63 3.97 7.08
C LEU A 26 -2.51 2.63 6.37
N MET A 27 -3.62 2.02 5.93
CA MET A 27 -3.58 0.76 5.18
C MET A 27 -2.98 0.93 3.78
N LEU A 28 -3.09 2.12 3.18
CA LEU A 28 -2.52 2.43 1.88
C LEU A 28 -1.04 2.88 1.96
N PHE A 29 -0.60 3.36 3.12
CA PHE A 29 0.75 3.89 3.29
C PHE A 29 1.88 2.88 2.97
N PRO A 30 1.84 1.60 3.40
CA PRO A 30 2.84 0.60 3.00
C PRO A 30 2.93 0.39 1.49
N VAL A 31 1.81 0.51 0.77
CA VAL A 31 1.78 0.41 -0.69
C VAL A 31 2.50 1.61 -1.31
N ILE A 32 2.28 2.81 -0.78
CA ILE A 32 3.00 4.03 -1.21
C ILE A 32 4.51 3.89 -0.99
N GLU A 33 4.92 3.36 0.17
CA GLU A 33 6.33 3.12 0.50
C GLU A 33 7.00 2.25 -0.56
N VAL A 34 6.40 1.10 -0.90
CA VAL A 34 6.96 0.16 -1.86
C VAL A 34 6.98 0.72 -3.29
N LEU A 35 5.88 1.35 -3.73
CA LEU A 35 5.84 1.99 -5.05
C LEU A 35 6.74 3.23 -5.16
N ARG A 36 7.41 3.63 -4.07
CA ARG A 36 8.38 4.72 -4.04
C ARG A 36 9.76 4.24 -3.57
N ALA A 37 10.04 2.95 -3.68
CA ALA A 37 11.32 2.39 -3.25
C ALA A 37 12.52 3.07 -3.95
N ASP A 38 12.34 3.58 -5.17
CA ASP A 38 13.35 4.35 -5.93
C ASP A 38 13.33 5.87 -5.62
N GLY A 39 12.44 6.32 -4.74
CA GLY A 39 12.25 7.71 -4.30
C GLY A 39 11.10 8.45 -4.98
N GLN A 40 10.55 7.96 -6.09
CA GLN A 40 9.42 8.59 -6.81
C GLN A 40 8.36 7.56 -7.19
N MET A 41 7.16 8.01 -7.56
CA MET A 41 6.22 7.13 -8.27
C MET A 41 6.21 7.55 -9.73
N ASP A 42 6.49 6.62 -10.63
CA ASP A 42 6.37 6.84 -12.05
C ASP A 42 4.90 7.00 -12.48
N MET A 43 4.66 7.23 -13.77
CA MET A 43 3.30 7.39 -14.28
C MET A 43 2.48 6.11 -14.13
N PHE A 44 3.07 4.93 -14.29
CA PHE A 44 2.39 3.65 -14.23
C PHE A 44 1.98 3.29 -12.80
N GLU A 45 2.88 3.45 -11.84
CA GLU A 45 2.62 3.21 -10.41
C GLU A 45 1.50 4.12 -9.89
N LYS A 46 1.47 5.38 -10.36
CA LYS A 46 0.37 6.31 -10.08
C LYS A 46 -0.97 5.81 -10.63
N HIS A 47 -1.00 5.24 -11.84
CA HIS A 47 -2.22 4.68 -12.41
C HIS A 47 -2.68 3.44 -11.63
N TYR A 48 -1.76 2.51 -11.34
CA TYR A 48 -2.06 1.33 -10.53
C TYR A 48 -2.64 1.73 -9.15
N PHE A 49 -2.00 2.67 -8.48
CA PHE A 49 -2.43 3.13 -7.18
C PHE A 49 -3.80 3.81 -7.23
N HIS A 50 -4.06 4.63 -8.26
CA HIS A 50 -5.37 5.23 -8.48
C HIS A 50 -6.47 4.20 -8.72
N ASP A 51 -6.20 3.16 -9.53
CA ASP A 51 -7.14 2.09 -9.80
C ASP A 51 -7.43 1.24 -8.55
N LEU A 52 -6.42 1.00 -7.72
CA LEU A 52 -6.57 0.33 -6.42
C LEU A 52 -7.54 1.09 -5.51
N ILE A 53 -7.34 2.40 -5.36
CA ILE A 53 -8.18 3.27 -4.51
C ILE A 53 -9.61 3.35 -5.07
N LYS A 54 -9.75 3.49 -6.38
CA LYS A 54 -11.05 3.56 -7.05
C LYS A 54 -11.84 2.27 -6.84
N LYS A 55 -11.19 1.11 -7.00
CA LYS A 55 -11.81 -0.18 -6.76
C LYS A 55 -12.23 -0.34 -5.29
N HIS A 56 -11.37 0.04 -4.35
CA HIS A 56 -11.68 -0.03 -2.93
C HIS A 56 -12.92 0.81 -2.57
N HIS A 57 -13.10 1.96 -3.23
CA HIS A 57 -14.32 2.75 -3.14
C HIS A 57 -15.57 2.03 -3.68
N GLU A 58 -15.45 1.39 -4.84
CA GLU A 58 -16.55 0.64 -5.45
C GLU A 58 -17.03 -0.52 -4.55
N GLU A 59 -16.11 -1.12 -3.79
CA GLU A 59 -16.39 -2.23 -2.88
C GLU A 59 -16.84 -1.79 -1.48
N ASN A 60 -16.46 -0.58 -1.06
CA ASN A 60 -16.74 -0.04 0.27
C ASN A 60 -17.49 1.30 0.17
N PRO A 61 -18.83 1.31 0.23
CA PRO A 61 -19.62 2.54 0.12
C PRO A 61 -19.34 3.59 1.21
N HIS A 62 -18.75 3.17 2.33
CA HIS A 62 -18.33 4.06 3.42
C HIS A 62 -16.93 4.67 3.21
N PHE A 63 -16.18 4.19 2.22
CA PHE A 63 -14.88 4.71 1.87
C PHE A 63 -15.02 6.07 1.19
N ASN A 64 -14.45 7.09 1.82
CA ASN A 64 -14.53 8.46 1.33
C ASN A 64 -13.45 8.74 0.29
N TYR A 65 -13.67 8.23 -0.93
CA TYR A 65 -12.71 8.26 -2.03
C TYR A 65 -12.08 9.63 -2.29
N TYR A 66 -12.89 10.69 -2.35
CA TYR A 66 -12.40 12.03 -2.67
C TYR A 66 -11.43 12.53 -1.60
N ILE A 67 -11.75 12.31 -0.32
CA ILE A 67 -10.89 12.72 0.79
C ILE A 67 -9.60 11.91 0.79
N ILE A 68 -9.67 10.59 0.66
CA ILE A 68 -8.47 9.75 0.65
C ILE A 68 -7.56 10.07 -0.53
N LYS A 69 -8.12 10.39 -1.70
CA LYS A 69 -7.35 10.84 -2.86
C LYS A 69 -6.61 12.16 -2.61
N GLU A 70 -7.27 13.12 -1.97
CA GLU A 70 -6.65 14.40 -1.56
C GLU A 70 -5.55 14.17 -0.51
N GLU A 71 -5.77 13.27 0.45
CA GLU A 71 -4.77 12.91 1.46
C GLU A 71 -3.54 12.26 0.87
N ILE A 72 -3.73 11.32 -0.06
CA ILE A 72 -2.63 10.68 -0.77
C ILE A 72 -1.78 11.70 -1.50
N THR A 73 -2.42 12.63 -2.21
CA THR A 73 -1.71 13.72 -2.91
C THR A 73 -0.88 14.52 -1.91
N TYR A 74 -1.50 14.90 -0.79
CA TYR A 74 -0.81 15.63 0.28
C TYR A 74 0.37 14.84 0.88
N VAL A 75 0.21 13.54 1.12
CA VAL A 75 1.27 12.65 1.65
C VAL A 75 2.43 12.57 0.67
N LEU A 76 2.17 12.41 -0.63
CA LEU A 76 3.21 12.35 -1.65
C LEU A 76 3.99 13.67 -1.73
N ASP A 77 3.30 14.82 -1.67
CA ASP A 77 3.91 16.14 -1.74
C ASP A 77 4.70 16.52 -0.47
N ASN A 78 4.33 15.94 0.69
CA ASN A 78 4.88 16.29 2.00
C ASN A 78 5.52 15.09 2.72
N PHE A 79 5.96 14.09 1.96
CA PHE A 79 6.27 12.76 2.48
C PHE A 79 7.19 12.77 3.70
N SER A 80 8.38 13.37 3.61
CA SER A 80 9.36 13.39 4.71
C SER A 80 8.84 14.05 5.99
N LYS A 81 7.82 14.92 5.89
CA LYS A 81 7.19 15.59 7.03
C LYS A 81 6.15 14.70 7.72
N VAL A 82 5.41 13.90 6.94
CA VAL A 82 4.30 13.09 7.45
C VAL A 82 4.68 11.63 7.71
N GLU A 83 5.71 11.12 7.02
CA GLU A 83 6.21 9.74 7.11
C GLU A 83 6.41 9.29 8.57
N PRO A 84 7.09 10.03 9.47
CA PRO A 84 7.27 9.58 10.85
C PRO A 84 5.94 9.40 11.59
N ILE A 85 4.98 10.29 11.35
CA ILE A 85 3.64 10.27 12.00
C ILE A 85 2.85 9.06 11.50
N LEU A 86 2.93 8.77 10.20
CA LEU A 86 2.24 7.64 9.59
C LEU A 86 2.84 6.29 10.05
N TYR A 87 4.16 6.20 10.21
CA TYR A 87 4.80 5.02 10.79
C TYR A 87 4.40 4.78 12.24
N ASP A 88 4.39 5.82 13.08
CA ASP A 88 3.96 5.69 14.48
C ASP A 88 2.51 5.21 14.57
N ALA A 89 1.63 5.78 13.74
CA ALA A 89 0.23 5.37 13.66
C ALA A 89 0.08 3.93 13.15
N LEU A 90 0.78 3.56 12.08
CA LEU A 90 0.72 2.21 11.50
C LEU A 90 1.26 1.17 12.46
N LYS A 91 2.32 1.48 13.21
CA LYS A 91 2.85 0.62 14.28
C LYS A 91 1.81 0.38 15.37
N GLU A 92 1.18 1.45 15.85
CA GLU A 92 0.12 1.32 16.86
C GLU A 92 -1.07 0.52 16.32
N LEU A 93 -1.45 0.72 15.06
CA LEU A 93 -2.51 -0.04 14.39
C LEU A 93 -2.15 -1.53 14.33
N ASN A 94 -0.94 -1.85 13.87
CA ASN A 94 -0.45 -3.21 13.76
C ASN A 94 -0.43 -3.95 15.10
N GLN A 95 0.04 -3.29 16.17
CA GLN A 95 0.08 -3.88 17.51
C GLN A 95 -1.31 -4.19 18.07
N ASN A 96 -2.31 -3.39 17.70
CA ASN A 96 -3.69 -3.57 18.19
C ASN A 96 -4.48 -4.59 17.36
N GLU A 97 -4.24 -4.65 16.05
CA GLU A 97 -5.05 -5.44 15.11
C GLU A 97 -4.32 -6.66 14.50
N ASP A 98 -3.04 -6.86 14.82
CA ASP A 98 -2.18 -7.93 14.29
C ASP A 98 -2.17 -8.00 12.75
N LEU A 99 -1.81 -6.88 12.13
CA LEU A 99 -1.88 -6.68 10.68
C LEU A 99 -0.59 -7.04 9.94
N SER A 100 0.42 -7.58 10.62
CA SER A 100 1.77 -7.75 10.07
C SER A 100 1.79 -8.56 8.76
N ASN A 101 0.96 -9.62 8.70
CA ASN A 101 0.83 -10.45 7.50
C ASN A 101 0.12 -9.72 6.37
N TYR A 102 -0.95 -8.97 6.69
CA TYR A 102 -1.69 -8.19 5.72
C TYR A 102 -0.81 -7.09 5.12
N ILE A 103 -0.07 -6.36 5.96
CA ILE A 103 0.86 -5.30 5.54
C ILE A 103 1.90 -5.87 4.57
N LEU A 104 2.49 -7.02 4.88
CA LEU A 104 3.40 -7.72 3.96
C LEU A 104 2.72 -8.08 2.63
N ASP A 105 1.55 -8.72 2.67
CA ASP A 105 0.86 -9.19 1.46
C ASP A 105 0.47 -8.01 0.54
N SER A 106 0.04 -6.87 1.11
CA SER A 106 -0.24 -5.63 0.37
C SER A 106 1.01 -5.07 -0.30
N MET A 107 2.13 -5.05 0.43
CA MET A 107 3.42 -4.58 -0.09
C MET A 107 3.97 -5.47 -1.20
N LEU A 108 3.89 -6.80 -1.04
CA LEU A 108 4.29 -7.76 -2.08
C LEU A 108 3.45 -7.61 -3.34
N THR A 109 2.16 -7.32 -3.19
CA THR A 109 1.28 -7.04 -4.33
C THR A 109 1.72 -5.78 -5.07
N ALA A 110 2.11 -4.74 -4.34
CA ALA A 110 2.62 -3.51 -4.92
C ALA A 110 3.94 -3.71 -5.68
N ALA A 111 4.92 -4.38 -5.06
CA ALA A 111 6.22 -4.69 -5.66
C ALA A 111 6.08 -5.51 -6.95
N ARG A 112 5.20 -6.52 -6.93
CA ARG A 112 4.91 -7.33 -8.13
C ARG A 112 4.35 -6.51 -9.29
N VAL A 113 3.78 -5.34 -9.04
CA VAL A 113 3.22 -4.48 -10.08
C VAL A 113 4.25 -3.43 -10.57
N SER A 114 5.19 -2.98 -9.74
CA SER A 114 6.18 -1.95 -10.08
C SER A 114 7.28 -2.40 -11.06
N SER A 115 7.67 -3.69 -11.09
CA SER A 115 8.81 -4.14 -11.92
C SER A 115 8.67 -4.03 -13.46
N ASP A 116 9.79 -3.67 -14.10
CA ASP A 116 10.10 -3.28 -15.51
C ASP A 116 9.50 -4.05 -16.71
N ASP A 117 8.56 -4.97 -16.53
CA ASP A 117 7.97 -5.72 -17.65
C ASP A 117 6.44 -5.70 -17.59
N LEU A 118 5.90 -4.68 -18.26
CA LEU A 118 4.49 -4.35 -18.43
C LEU A 118 3.64 -5.54 -18.91
N LYS A 119 4.21 -6.48 -19.67
CA LYS A 119 3.51 -7.70 -20.10
C LYS A 119 3.39 -8.74 -18.99
N THR A 120 4.26 -8.71 -17.99
CA THR A 120 4.42 -9.80 -17.03
C THR A 120 3.72 -9.49 -15.70
N ASN A 121 3.45 -8.23 -15.37
CA ASN A 121 2.74 -7.86 -14.12
C ASN A 121 1.21 -7.94 -14.21
N LEU A 122 0.66 -7.79 -15.41
CA LEU A 122 -0.78 -7.88 -15.73
C LEU A 122 -1.36 -9.29 -15.58
N ILE A 123 -0.53 -10.25 -15.25
CA ILE A 123 -0.75 -11.65 -15.56
C ILE A 123 -0.94 -12.48 -14.26
N TYR A 124 -0.63 -11.96 -13.06
CA TYR A 124 -0.47 -12.80 -11.85
C TYR A 124 -0.98 -12.28 -10.52
N SER A 125 -1.77 -11.21 -10.48
CA SER A 125 -2.36 -10.80 -9.20
C SER A 125 -3.42 -11.82 -8.76
N GLU A 126 -3.07 -12.78 -7.91
CA GLU A 126 -4.04 -13.47 -7.06
C GLU A 126 -4.52 -12.49 -6.01
N VAL A 127 -5.65 -11.86 -6.33
CA VAL A 127 -6.30 -10.87 -5.50
C VAL A 127 -7.05 -11.59 -4.38
N PRO A 128 -6.84 -11.22 -3.09
CA PRO A 128 -7.59 -11.79 -1.97
C PRO A 128 -9.10 -11.64 -2.17
N GLY A 129 -9.89 -12.66 -1.77
CA GLY A 129 -11.32 -12.78 -2.10
C GLY A 129 -12.26 -11.66 -1.62
N TRP A 130 -11.76 -10.67 -0.88
CA TRP A 130 -12.49 -9.45 -0.51
C TRP A 130 -12.41 -8.33 -1.56
N LEU A 131 -11.45 -8.40 -2.48
CA LEU A 131 -11.24 -7.44 -3.59
C LEU A 131 -11.91 -7.95 -4.89
N LYS A 132 -13.24 -7.95 -4.95
CA LYS A 132 -14.04 -8.31 -6.13
C LYS A 132 -14.04 -7.23 -7.24
N LEU A 133 -13.00 -7.20 -8.08
CA LEU A 133 -13.05 -6.51 -9.38
C LEU A 133 -14.05 -7.22 -10.34
N PRO A 134 -14.83 -6.49 -11.16
CA PRO A 134 -15.66 -7.10 -12.19
C PRO A 134 -14.81 -7.78 -13.27
N ARG A 135 -15.02 -9.09 -13.44
CA ARG A 135 -14.30 -9.98 -14.38
C ARG A 135 -14.14 -9.46 -15.80
N THR A 136 -15.04 -8.58 -16.27
CA THR A 136 -15.04 -8.01 -17.62
C THR A 136 -13.96 -6.94 -17.83
N ILE A 137 -13.56 -6.21 -16.79
CA ILE A 137 -12.43 -5.27 -16.88
C ILE A 137 -11.12 -6.06 -16.81
N LEU A 138 -11.04 -7.04 -15.90
CA LEU A 138 -9.95 -7.99 -15.80
C LEU A 138 -9.73 -8.79 -17.12
N ALA A 139 -10.78 -9.17 -17.85
CA ALA A 139 -10.64 -9.94 -19.09
C ALA A 139 -9.97 -9.20 -20.26
N VAL A 140 -9.92 -7.86 -20.22
CA VAL A 140 -9.17 -7.05 -21.21
C VAL A 140 -7.68 -7.01 -20.86
N PHE A 141 -7.32 -7.39 -19.62
CA PHE A 141 -6.01 -7.20 -19.02
C PHE A 141 -5.31 -8.50 -18.55
N LEU A 142 -6.00 -9.65 -18.44
CA LEU A 142 -5.47 -10.87 -17.81
C LEU A 142 -5.30 -12.07 -18.77
N THR A 143 -4.08 -12.58 -18.87
CA THR A 143 -3.80 -14.02 -19.14
C THR A 143 -2.51 -14.43 -18.42
N PRO A 144 -2.52 -15.36 -17.44
CA PRO A 144 -1.36 -15.72 -16.59
C PRO A 144 -0.15 -16.38 -17.29
N ASN A 145 1.09 -16.15 -16.81
CA ASN A 145 2.35 -16.57 -17.43
C ASN A 145 3.18 -17.50 -16.52
N LYS A 146 2.68 -18.08 -15.43
CA LYS A 146 3.37 -18.98 -14.44
C LYS A 146 4.85 -18.77 -13.94
N ASP A 147 5.70 -17.94 -14.53
CA ASP A 147 7.17 -17.94 -14.39
C ASP A 147 7.82 -16.74 -13.65
N LYS A 148 7.07 -15.77 -13.10
CA LYS A 148 7.70 -14.64 -12.37
C LYS A 148 7.82 -14.92 -10.86
N THR A 149 9.06 -15.14 -10.39
CA THR A 149 9.36 -15.62 -9.02
C THR A 149 10.10 -14.61 -8.11
N SER A 150 10.43 -13.38 -8.55
CA SER A 150 11.26 -12.46 -7.74
C SER A 150 10.80 -10.99 -7.70
N ILE A 151 11.21 -10.26 -6.64
CA ILE A 151 11.09 -8.79 -6.44
C ILE A 151 12.49 -8.14 -6.53
N SER A 152 12.58 -6.82 -6.77
CA SER A 152 13.87 -6.11 -6.74
C SER A 152 14.46 -6.00 -5.34
N GLU A 153 15.78 -5.80 -5.24
CA GLU A 153 16.45 -5.62 -3.94
C GLU A 153 16.03 -4.30 -3.28
N GLU A 154 15.72 -3.26 -4.05
CA GLU A 154 15.20 -1.98 -3.58
C GLU A 154 13.81 -2.15 -2.93
N GLU A 155 12.88 -2.83 -3.62
CA GLU A 155 11.55 -3.13 -3.06
C GLU A 155 11.65 -3.99 -1.81
N LYS A 156 12.51 -5.03 -1.84
CA LYS A 156 12.75 -5.90 -0.68
C LYS A 156 13.29 -5.13 0.52
N SER A 157 14.27 -4.25 0.29
CA SER A 157 14.83 -3.37 1.32
C SER A 157 13.75 -2.45 1.90
N GLN A 158 12.87 -1.90 1.06
CA GLN A 158 11.77 -1.05 1.50
C GLN A 158 10.75 -1.84 2.33
N ILE A 159 10.40 -3.05 1.90
CA ILE A 159 9.50 -3.94 2.64
C ILE A 159 10.06 -4.28 4.02
N LEU A 160 11.34 -4.64 4.10
CA LEU A 160 12.01 -4.91 5.38
C LEU A 160 11.99 -3.68 6.28
N THR A 161 12.30 -2.50 5.73
CA THR A 161 12.27 -1.23 6.48
C THR A 161 10.90 -0.97 7.07
N VAL A 162 9.82 -1.17 6.30
CA VAL A 162 8.45 -1.00 6.78
C VAL A 162 8.15 -2.00 7.90
N LEU A 163 8.45 -3.30 7.70
CA LEU A 163 8.19 -4.34 8.69
C LEU A 163 8.94 -4.09 10.00
N GLU A 164 10.20 -3.65 9.96
CA GLU A 164 10.98 -3.30 11.14
C GLU A 164 10.36 -2.13 11.89
N ARG A 165 9.97 -1.06 11.18
CA ARG A 165 9.38 0.14 11.80
C ARG A 165 8.03 -0.13 12.47
N VAL A 166 7.21 -1.01 11.90
CA VAL A 166 5.88 -1.35 12.45
C VAL A 166 5.91 -2.52 13.43
N GLY A 167 7.08 -3.11 13.70
CA GLY A 167 7.23 -4.28 14.56
C GLY A 167 6.59 -5.55 13.98
N GLY A 168 6.52 -5.64 12.65
CA GLY A 168 5.93 -6.76 11.91
C GLY A 168 6.92 -7.83 11.45
N VAL A 169 8.17 -7.79 11.93
CA VAL A 169 9.17 -8.83 11.62
C VAL A 169 8.79 -10.13 12.32
N SER A 170 8.52 -11.16 11.53
CA SER A 170 8.20 -12.52 12.00
C SER A 170 8.96 -13.55 11.17
N GLU A 171 9.10 -14.76 11.69
CA GLU A 171 9.75 -15.87 10.98
C GLU A 171 9.06 -16.14 9.63
N ARG A 172 7.71 -16.11 9.59
CA ARG A 172 6.93 -16.19 8.35
C ARG A 172 7.31 -15.07 7.38
N ASN A 173 7.31 -13.82 7.82
CA ASN A 173 7.52 -12.68 6.94
C ASN A 173 8.94 -12.69 6.34
N LEU A 174 9.94 -13.06 7.13
CA LEU A 174 11.31 -13.24 6.66
C LEU A 174 11.43 -14.41 5.67
N GLN A 175 10.77 -15.54 5.95
CA GLN A 175 10.77 -16.68 5.05
C GLN A 175 10.18 -16.32 3.68
N VAL A 176 9.01 -15.67 3.66
CA VAL A 176 8.35 -15.24 2.41
C VAL A 176 9.25 -14.29 1.60
N LEU A 177 9.95 -13.35 2.25
CA LEU A 177 10.86 -12.44 1.55
C LEU A 177 12.11 -13.12 1.01
N ASN A 178 12.65 -14.09 1.76
CA ASN A 178 13.81 -14.87 1.33
C ASN A 178 13.49 -15.81 0.15
N GLU A 179 12.25 -16.30 0.07
CA GLU A 179 11.79 -17.16 -1.05
C GLU A 179 11.52 -16.38 -2.35
N LEU A 180 11.39 -15.04 -2.27
CA LEU A 180 11.11 -14.14 -3.39
C LEU A 180 12.36 -13.38 -3.87
N SER A 181 13.54 -13.74 -3.37
CA SER A 181 14.86 -13.22 -3.80
C SER A 181 15.52 -14.19 -4.76
#